data_AF-A0A7C4GW88-F1
#
_entry.id   AF-A0A7C4GW88-F1
#
_cell.length_a   1.000
_cell.length_b   1.000
_cell.length_c   1.000
_cell.angle_alpha   90.00
_cell.angle_beta   90.00
_cell.angle_gamma   90.00
#
_symmetry.space_group_name_H-M   'P 1'
#
loop_
_entity.id
_entity.type
_entity.pdbx_description
1 polymer ?
#
loop_
_entity_poly.entity_id
_entity_poly.type
_entity_poly.pdbx_seq_one_letter_code
_entity_poly.pdbx_strand_id
1 'polypeptide(L)'
;MGGPSERDYREKLDRLKQKFDKKAKDIKKEFEKLERTKVDLLKRTKGTKHDAEREIAKIEEEIAKSKDLAPESKSRLRLEIDNLKSEVRRRYSELEMHITETI
;
A
#
# COMPACT_ATOMS: atom_id res chain seq x y z
N MET A 1 39.43 -49.35 5.33
CA MET A 1 38.90 -48.04 4.89
C MET A 1 37.46 -48.24 4.43
N GLY A 2 36.48 -47.85 5.25
CA GLY A 2 35.06 -47.96 4.90
C GLY A 2 34.53 -46.59 4.48
N GLY A 3 34.40 -46.37 3.18
CA GLY A 3 33.76 -45.17 2.66
C GLY A 3 32.25 -45.17 2.93
N PRO A 4 31.58 -44.00 2.87
CA PRO A 4 30.13 -43.93 3.04
C PRO A 4 29.42 -44.82 2.01
N SER A 5 28.40 -45.56 2.45
CA SER A 5 27.61 -46.44 1.61
C SER A 5 26.63 -45.64 0.74
N GLU A 6 26.13 -46.23 -0.34
CA GLU A 6 25.07 -45.64 -1.17
C GLU A 6 23.86 -45.21 -0.31
N ARG A 7 23.53 -45.99 0.73
CA ARG A 7 22.48 -45.66 1.68
C ARG A 7 22.76 -44.36 2.43
N ASP A 8 23.99 -44.13 2.86
CA ASP A 8 24.38 -42.89 3.55
C ASP A 8 24.24 -41.67 2.63
N TYR A 9 24.53 -41.83 1.34
CA TYR A 9 24.33 -40.78 0.34
C TYR A 9 22.84 -40.53 0.07
N ARG A 10 22.00 -41.57 -0.01
CA ARG A 10 20.54 -41.42 -0.15
C ARG A 10 19.93 -40.69 1.04
N GLU A 11 20.30 -41.04 2.27
CA GLU A 11 19.82 -40.33 3.46
C GLU A 11 20.25 -38.85 3.48
N LYS A 12 21.47 -38.54 3.04
CA LYS A 12 21.93 -37.15 2.89
C LYS A 12 21.10 -36.39 1.86
N LEU A 13 20.79 -37.01 0.72
CA LEU A 13 19.96 -36.42 -0.32
C LEU A 13 18.52 -36.17 0.18
N ASP A 14 17.93 -37.11 0.91
CA ASP A 14 16.57 -36.95 1.44
C ASP A 14 16.50 -35.85 2.50
N ARG A 15 17.50 -35.76 3.39
CA ARG A 15 17.62 -34.64 4.34
C ARG A 15 17.77 -33.29 3.61
N LEU A 16 18.49 -33.26 2.50
CA LEU A 16 18.67 -32.05 1.70
C LEU A 16 17.35 -31.62 1.04
N LYS A 17 16.60 -32.56 0.46
CA LYS A 17 15.26 -32.32 -0.08
C LYS A 17 14.32 -31.77 0.99
N GLN A 18 14.26 -32.40 2.17
CA GLN A 18 13.41 -31.93 3.27
C GLN A 18 13.78 -30.51 3.73
N LYS A 19 15.08 -30.19 3.81
CA LYS A 19 15.53 -28.83 4.13
C LYS A 19 15.12 -27.82 3.07
N PHE A 20 15.23 -28.18 1.80
CA PHE A 20 14.81 -27.33 0.68
C PHE A 20 13.30 -27.09 0.71
N ASP A 21 12.51 -28.15 0.87
CA ASP A 21 11.04 -28.06 0.94
C ASP A 21 10.59 -27.17 2.11
N LYS A 22 11.26 -27.29 3.27
CA LYS A 22 10.98 -26.42 4.41
C LYS A 22 11.28 -24.96 4.09
N LYS A 23 12.46 -24.67 3.54
CA LYS A 23 12.83 -23.30 3.13
C LYS A 23 11.87 -22.74 2.08
N ALA A 24 11.47 -23.54 1.09
CA ALA A 24 10.52 -23.13 0.07
C ALA A 24 9.15 -22.77 0.68
N LYS A 25 8.67 -23.56 1.65
CA LYS A 25 7.45 -23.26 2.40
C LYS A 25 7.57 -21.98 3.23
N ASP A 26 8.72 -21.76 3.87
CA ASP A 26 8.95 -20.57 4.68
C ASP A 26 8.99 -19.31 3.79
N ILE A 27 9.70 -19.35 2.66
CA ILE A 27 9.72 -18.26 1.66
C ILE A 27 8.30 -17.96 1.15
N LYS A 28 7.52 -18.99 0.82
CA LYS A 28 6.13 -18.81 0.37
C LYS A 28 5.28 -18.08 1.43
N LYS A 29 5.43 -18.44 2.71
CA LYS A 29 4.72 -17.75 3.80
C LYS A 29 5.14 -16.30 3.96
N GLU A 30 6.42 -15.98 3.79
CA GLU A 30 6.91 -14.60 3.81
C GLU A 30 6.32 -13.79 2.66
N PHE A 31 6.26 -14.38 1.46
CA PHE A 31 5.63 -13.76 0.31
C PHE A 31 4.13 -13.49 0.53
N GLU A 32 3.38 -14.45 1.07
CA GLU A 32 1.96 -14.26 1.43
C GLU A 32 1.76 -13.13 2.46
N LYS A 33 2.71 -12.93 3.39
CA LYS A 33 2.68 -11.79 4.33
C LYS A 33 2.93 -10.46 3.63
N LEU A 34 3.87 -10.41 2.69
CA LEU A 34 4.14 -9.21 1.89
C LEU A 34 2.92 -8.83 1.05
N GLU A 35 2.29 -9.80 0.38
CA GLU A 35 1.06 -9.56 -0.40
C GLU A 35 -0.08 -9.01 0.47
N ARG A 36 -0.30 -9.57 1.66
CA ARG A 36 -1.29 -9.04 2.61
C ARG A 36 -0.97 -7.62 3.04
N THR A 37 0.30 -7.33 3.32
CA THR A 37 0.77 -6.00 3.70
C THR A 37 0.53 -5.00 2.56
N LYS A 38 0.81 -5.37 1.31
CA LYS A 38 0.52 -4.57 0.12
C LYS A 38 -0.97 -4.22 0.05
N VAL A 39 -1.84 -5.22 0.19
CA VAL A 39 -3.30 -5.01 0.16
C VAL A 39 -3.76 -4.08 1.28
N ASP A 40 -3.24 -4.24 2.50
CA ASP A 40 -3.61 -3.40 3.64
C ASP A 40 -3.13 -1.96 3.46
N LEU A 41 -1.93 -1.75 2.90
CA LEU A 41 -1.43 -0.42 2.55
C LEU A 41 -2.32 0.25 1.51
N LEU A 42 -2.69 -0.46 0.43
CA LEU A 42 -3.60 0.07 -0.59
C LEU A 42 -4.97 0.45 0.00
N LYS A 43 -5.52 -0.37 0.90
CA LYS A 43 -6.77 -0.07 1.60
C LYS A 43 -6.67 1.19 2.44
N ARG A 44 -5.58 1.35 3.21
CA ARG A 44 -5.34 2.55 4.03
C ARG A 44 -5.22 3.79 3.14
N THR A 45 -4.43 3.72 2.07
CA THR A 45 -4.29 4.80 1.09
C THR A 45 -5.64 5.23 0.53
N LYS A 46 -6.49 4.26 0.15
CA LYS A 46 -7.86 4.55 -0.33
C LYS A 46 -8.74 5.19 0.76
N GLY A 47 -8.63 4.73 2.00
CA GLY A 47 -9.34 5.30 3.15
C GLY A 47 -8.97 6.76 3.37
N THR A 48 -7.68 7.06 3.49
CA THR A 48 -7.19 8.43 3.67
C THR A 48 -7.60 9.34 2.52
N LYS A 49 -7.65 8.83 1.27
CA LYS A 49 -8.13 9.60 0.12
C LYS A 49 -9.58 10.02 0.30
N HIS A 50 -10.41 9.07 0.67
CA HIS A 50 -11.82 9.33 0.87
C HIS A 50 -12.07 10.32 2.02
N ASP A 51 -11.32 10.18 3.11
CA ASP A 51 -11.41 11.10 4.26
C ASP A 51 -11.00 12.52 3.88
N ALA A 52 -9.87 12.69 3.18
CA ALA A 52 -9.43 13.98 2.69
C ALA A 52 -10.43 14.62 1.70
N GLU A 53 -10.95 13.85 0.75
CA GLU A 53 -11.98 14.33 -0.19
C GLU A 53 -13.26 14.77 0.54
N ARG A 54 -13.64 14.04 1.60
CA ARG A 54 -14.81 14.36 2.42
C ARG A 54 -14.60 15.63 3.24
N GLU A 55 -13.43 15.81 3.84
CA GLU A 55 -13.09 17.03 4.58
C GLU A 55 -13.07 18.25 3.66
N ILE A 56 -12.47 18.13 2.48
CA ILE A 56 -12.48 19.18 1.47
C ILE A 56 -13.92 19.54 1.07
N ALA A 57 -14.77 18.54 0.83
CA ALA A 57 -16.18 18.78 0.46
C ALA A 57 -16.95 19.52 1.57
N LYS A 58 -16.69 19.21 2.84
CA LYS A 58 -17.29 19.95 3.97
C LYS A 58 -16.85 21.41 3.99
N ILE A 59 -15.54 21.66 3.84
CA ILE A 59 -14.99 23.02 3.81
C ILE A 59 -15.59 23.82 2.64
N GLU A 60 -15.70 23.19 1.47
CA GLU A 60 -16.31 23.80 0.29
C GLU A 60 -17.78 24.19 0.53
N GLU A 61 -18.53 23.32 1.20
CA GLU A 61 -19.92 23.57 1.58
C GLU A 61 -20.05 24.70 2.63
N GLU A 62 -19.17 24.74 3.62
CA GLU A 62 -19.10 25.80 4.63
C GLU A 62 -18.81 27.17 3.99
N ILE A 63 -17.84 27.23 3.06
CA ILE A 63 -17.52 28.46 2.31
C ILE A 63 -18.71 28.90 1.46
N ALA A 64 -19.39 27.96 0.80
CA ALA A 64 -20.55 28.27 -0.03
C ALA A 64 -21.67 28.91 0.81
N LYS A 65 -21.95 28.35 1.99
CA LYS A 65 -23.01 28.79 2.91
C LYS A 65 -22.65 30.01 3.75
N SER A 66 -21.36 30.33 3.91
CA SER A 66 -20.91 31.46 4.72
C SER A 66 -21.52 32.78 4.24
N LYS A 67 -22.10 33.54 5.16
CA LYS A 67 -22.65 34.88 4.90
C LYS A 67 -21.61 35.98 5.09
N ASP A 68 -20.53 35.68 5.81
CA ASP A 68 -19.51 36.65 6.20
C ASP A 68 -18.38 36.78 5.16
N LEU A 69 -18.30 35.84 4.21
CA LEU A 69 -17.31 35.88 3.14
C LEU A 69 -17.81 36.68 1.94
N ALA A 70 -17.00 37.66 1.52
CA ALA A 70 -17.22 38.40 0.29
C ALA A 70 -17.14 37.46 -0.94
N PRO A 71 -17.86 37.75 -2.04
CA PRO A 71 -17.85 36.92 -3.24
C PRO A 71 -16.44 36.66 -3.81
N GLU A 72 -15.57 37.68 -3.78
CA GLU A 72 -14.17 37.57 -4.23
C GLU A 72 -13.36 36.60 -3.37
N SER A 73 -13.52 36.67 -2.04
CA SER A 73 -12.89 35.74 -1.11
C SER A 73 -13.37 34.30 -1.33
N LYS A 74 -14.67 34.09 -1.57
CA LYS A 74 -15.22 32.78 -1.92
C LYS A 74 -14.62 32.22 -3.21
N SER A 75 -14.45 33.06 -4.24
CA SER A 75 -13.80 32.64 -5.48
C SER A 75 -12.34 32.25 -5.29
N ARG A 76 -11.57 33.01 -4.49
CA ARG A 76 -10.17 32.66 -4.17
C ARG A 76 -10.07 31.34 -3.41
N LEU A 77 -10.88 31.15 -2.38
CA LEU A 77 -10.89 29.91 -1.60
C LEU A 77 -11.31 28.70 -2.43
N ARG A 78 -12.21 28.86 -3.40
CA ARG A 78 -12.55 27.78 -4.35
C ARG A 78 -11.37 27.37 -5.21
N LEU A 79 -10.59 28.32 -5.72
CA LEU A 79 -9.37 28.02 -6.48
C LEU A 79 -8.34 27.28 -5.62
N GLU A 80 -8.17 27.68 -4.36
CA GLU A 80 -7.31 26.97 -3.42
C GLU A 80 -7.81 25.54 -3.14
N ILE A 81 -9.12 25.35 -3.00
CA ILE A 81 -9.74 24.03 -2.86
C ILE A 81 -9.49 23.16 -4.10
N ASP A 82 -9.62 23.71 -5.31
CA ASP A 82 -9.39 22.96 -6.54
C ASP A 82 -7.92 22.55 -6.70
N ASN A 83 -7.00 23.42 -6.30
CA ASN A 83 -5.58 23.10 -6.21
C ASN A 83 -5.33 21.98 -5.19
N LEU A 84 -5.93 22.08 -4.00
CA LEU A 84 -5.79 21.07 -2.95
C LEU A 84 -6.36 19.71 -3.40
N LYS A 85 -7.54 19.68 -4.04
CA LYS A 85 -8.13 18.45 -4.61
C LYS A 85 -7.17 17.80 -5.61
N SER A 86 -6.55 18.60 -6.46
CA SER A 86 -5.60 18.13 -7.48
C SER A 86 -4.32 17.59 -6.84
N GLU A 87 -3.79 18.27 -5.84
CA GLU A 87 -2.61 17.83 -5.09
C GLU A 87 -2.87 16.52 -4.33
N VAL A 88 -4.01 16.44 -3.62
CA VAL A 88 -4.48 15.24 -2.94
C VAL A 88 -4.53 14.07 -3.91
N ARG A 89 -5.22 14.22 -5.06
CA ARG A 89 -5.29 13.18 -6.10
C ARG A 89 -3.92 12.74 -6.59
N ARG A 90 -3.03 13.70 -6.87
CA ARG A 90 -1.66 13.42 -7.34
C ARG A 90 -0.86 12.62 -6.32
N ARG A 91 -0.82 13.08 -5.06
CA ARG A 91 -0.09 12.40 -3.98
C ARG A 91 -0.63 10.98 -3.75
N TYR A 92 -1.95 10.78 -3.88
CA TYR A 92 -2.54 9.45 -3.80
C TYR A 92 -2.13 8.53 -4.94
N SER A 93 -2.13 9.02 -6.19
CA SER A 93 -1.65 8.24 -7.32
C SER A 93 -0.17 7.87 -7.19
N GLU A 94 0.67 8.79 -6.71
CA GLU A 94 2.08 8.51 -6.44
C GLU A 94 2.24 7.44 -5.34
N LEU A 95 1.48 7.51 -4.25
CA LEU A 95 1.49 6.49 -3.19
C LEU A 95 0.99 5.13 -3.68
N GLU A 96 -0.08 5.09 -4.46
CA GLU A 96 -0.63 3.85 -5.02
C GLU A 96 0.36 3.19 -6.00
N MET A 97 1.01 3.99 -6.85
CA MET A 97 2.07 3.54 -7.74
C MET A 97 3.25 2.96 -6.96
N HIS A 98 3.77 3.69 -5.96
CA HIS A 98 4.86 3.19 -5.12
C HIS A 98 4.51 1.89 -4.41
N ILE A 99 3.32 1.74 -3.84
CA ILE A 99 2.89 0.49 -3.20
C ILE A 99 2.78 -0.64 -4.23
N THR A 100 2.36 -0.32 -5.45
CA THR A 100 2.19 -1.30 -6.53
C THR A 100 3.52 -1.78 -7.09
N GLU A 101 4.52 -0.90 -7.20
CA GLU A 101 5.86 -1.17 -7.75
C GLU A 101 6.84 -1.77 -6.73
N THR A 102 6.69 -1.46 -5.44
CA THR A 102 7.67 -1.87 -4.40
C THR A 102 7.58 -3.35 -4.01
N ILE A 103 6.44 -4.01 -4.25
CA ILE A 103 6.15 -5.41 -3.85
C ILE A 103 5.53 -6.14 -5.02
#